data_AF-A0AAE3U7W3-F1
#
_entry.id   AF-A0AAE3U7W3-F1
#
_cell.length_a   1.000
_cell.length_b   1.000
_cell.length_c   1.000
_cell.angle_alpha   90.00
_cell.angle_beta   90.00
_cell.angle_gamma   90.00
#
_symmetry.space_group_name_H-M   'P 1'
#
loop_
_entity.id
_entity.type
_entity.pdbx_description
1 polymer ?
#
loop_
_entity_poly.entity_id
_entity_poly.type
_entity_poly.pdbx_seq_one_letter_code
_entity_poly.pdbx_strand_id
1 'polypeptide(L)'
;MKTGEPTTGLTASLASLWWHDLTVSAGASGAIFGMYGVFLAMLTTNLIEKESRQSLLGSISVFVIYNLVGGLRGGIDNAAHIGGLVGGIVIGYALSPSLLKPTQKQLNALSLGGITLLIILFSFVVYTYIPNPIGEYDTRMQNFYDRQAVALRVYEMPESTPRDQLLISVRDTGLVYWKQNLQLVKEVDKLNLPESFHAKNQKLIQYCDLRIKSYELMYKALLENTDAYESQLDTYYKKLATVLEDINGKPAK
;
A
#
# COMPACT_ATOMS: atom_id res chain seq x y z
N MET A 1 9.65 25.92 -29.01
CA MET A 1 8.86 24.84 -28.37
C MET A 1 9.68 24.34 -27.19
N LYS A 2 9.15 24.47 -25.96
CA LYS A 2 9.87 24.24 -24.70
C LYS A 2 10.12 22.74 -24.49
N THR A 3 11.38 22.33 -24.31
CA THR A 3 11.77 20.97 -23.89
C THR A 3 12.40 21.07 -22.51
N GLY A 4 11.61 20.88 -21.45
CA GLY A 4 12.10 21.04 -20.08
C GLY A 4 11.32 20.27 -19.02
N GLU A 5 10.58 19.22 -19.39
CA GLU A 5 9.70 18.49 -18.46
C GLU A 5 10.00 16.99 -18.24
N PRO A 6 10.88 16.26 -18.98
CA PRO A 6 11.16 14.87 -18.63
C PRO A 6 12.13 14.72 -17.43
N THR A 7 13.00 15.69 -17.18
CA THR A 7 14.00 15.61 -16.10
C THR A 7 13.40 15.87 -14.73
N THR A 8 12.43 16.77 -14.61
CA THR A 8 11.71 17.07 -13.36
C THR A 8 10.80 15.93 -12.93
N GLY A 9 10.17 15.22 -13.88
CA GLY A 9 9.39 14.02 -13.58
C GLY A 9 10.25 12.85 -13.10
N LEU A 10 11.42 12.65 -13.72
CA LEU A 10 12.40 11.65 -13.28
C LEU A 10 12.99 12.00 -11.90
N THR A 11 13.37 13.26 -11.65
CA THR A 11 13.89 13.67 -10.34
C THR A 11 12.82 13.69 -9.26
N ALA A 12 11.58 14.06 -9.56
CA ALA A 12 10.46 13.99 -8.62
C ALA A 12 10.11 12.54 -8.27
N SER A 13 10.15 11.64 -9.26
CA SER A 13 9.97 10.20 -9.02
C SER A 13 11.12 9.67 -8.16
N LEU A 14 12.39 9.98 -8.49
CA LEU A 14 13.55 9.57 -7.69
C LEU A 14 13.52 10.14 -6.26
N ALA A 15 13.09 11.38 -6.07
CA ALA A 15 12.94 12.01 -4.76
C ALA A 15 11.79 11.39 -3.94
N SER A 16 10.67 11.06 -4.59
CA SER A 16 9.55 10.33 -3.96
C SER A 16 9.96 8.90 -3.60
N LEU A 17 10.78 8.26 -4.44
CA LEU A 17 11.35 6.94 -4.21
C LEU A 17 12.33 6.93 -3.02
N TRP A 18 13.11 8.00 -2.83
CA TRP A 18 14.00 8.20 -1.66
C TRP A 18 13.24 8.42 -0.35
N TRP A 19 11.97 8.81 -0.40
CA TRP A 19 11.18 9.09 0.81
C TRP A 19 10.37 7.88 1.31
N HIS A 20 10.27 6.81 0.52
CA HIS A 20 9.51 5.58 0.84
C HIS A 20 10.42 4.34 0.87
N ASP A 21 11.25 4.24 1.90
CA ASP A 21 12.55 3.53 1.82
C ASP A 21 12.55 2.00 1.64
N LEU A 22 11.54 1.24 2.10
CA LEU A 22 11.69 -0.22 2.16
C LEU A 22 11.12 -0.98 0.96
N THR A 23 9.97 -0.58 0.43
CA THR A 23 9.34 -1.24 -0.74
C THR A 23 9.88 -0.71 -2.07
N VAL A 24 10.29 0.56 -2.09
CA VAL A 24 10.84 1.20 -3.29
C VAL A 24 12.25 0.72 -3.61
N SER A 25 13.10 0.58 -2.59
CA SER A 25 14.49 0.14 -2.77
C SER A 25 14.56 -1.26 -3.40
N ALA A 26 13.63 -2.16 -3.03
CA ALA A 26 13.49 -3.48 -3.65
C ALA A 26 13.14 -3.38 -5.15
N GLY A 27 12.22 -2.50 -5.54
CA GLY A 27 11.78 -2.33 -6.93
C GLY A 27 12.83 -1.69 -7.86
N ALA A 28 13.61 -0.72 -7.34
CA ALA A 28 14.61 -0.02 -8.14
C ALA A 28 15.73 -0.95 -8.65
N SER A 29 16.17 -1.88 -7.81
CA SER A 29 17.20 -2.85 -8.17
C SER A 29 16.74 -3.84 -9.25
N GLY A 30 15.47 -4.26 -9.23
CA GLY A 30 14.87 -5.06 -10.30
C GLY A 30 14.88 -4.35 -11.66
N ALA A 31 14.62 -3.04 -11.70
CA ALA A 31 14.68 -2.24 -12.93
C ALA A 31 16.10 -2.14 -13.50
N ILE A 32 17.12 -2.04 -12.63
CA ILE A 32 18.53 -2.07 -13.05
C ILE A 32 18.87 -3.41 -13.70
N PHE A 33 18.44 -4.52 -13.10
CA PHE A 33 18.59 -5.84 -13.70
C PHE A 33 17.84 -5.96 -15.04
N GLY A 34 16.68 -5.30 -15.18
CA GLY A 34 15.99 -5.17 -16.46
C GLY A 34 16.82 -4.47 -17.54
N MET A 35 17.48 -3.37 -17.21
CA MET A 35 18.39 -2.71 -18.17
C MET A 35 19.56 -3.61 -18.55
N TYR A 36 20.18 -4.31 -17.59
CA TYR A 36 21.22 -5.29 -17.88
C TYR A 36 20.71 -6.43 -18.76
N GLY A 37 19.47 -6.88 -18.58
CA GLY A 37 18.83 -7.86 -19.46
C GLY A 37 18.70 -7.38 -20.90
N VAL A 38 18.28 -6.13 -21.11
CA VAL A 38 18.22 -5.51 -22.44
C VAL A 38 19.61 -5.47 -23.07
N PHE A 39 20.64 -5.04 -22.33
CA PHE A 39 22.02 -5.00 -22.82
C PHE A 39 22.55 -6.39 -23.16
N LEU A 40 22.28 -7.40 -22.33
CA LEU A 40 22.67 -8.79 -22.62
C LEU A 40 22.04 -9.29 -23.91
N ALA A 41 20.74 -9.04 -24.12
CA ALA A 41 20.09 -9.38 -25.39
C ALA A 41 20.77 -8.67 -26.58
N MET A 42 21.02 -7.36 -26.47
CA MET A 42 21.69 -6.59 -27.53
C MET A 42 23.12 -7.08 -27.83
N LEU A 43 23.88 -7.50 -26.82
CA LEU A 43 25.23 -8.05 -26.98
C LEU A 43 25.25 -9.36 -27.80
N THR A 44 24.14 -10.10 -27.82
CA THR A 44 24.00 -11.29 -28.69
C THR A 44 23.69 -10.95 -30.16
N THR A 45 23.42 -9.68 -30.47
CA THR A 45 23.16 -9.19 -31.83
C THR A 45 24.37 -8.47 -32.42
N ASN A 46 24.24 -7.93 -33.64
CA ASN A 46 25.28 -7.09 -34.27
C ASN A 46 25.14 -5.59 -33.97
N LEU A 47 24.32 -5.21 -32.97
CA LEU A 47 24.14 -3.82 -32.56
C LEU A 47 25.37 -3.23 -31.86
N ILE A 48 26.15 -4.06 -31.17
CA ILE A 48 27.34 -3.65 -30.42
C ILE A 48 28.58 -4.18 -31.14
N GLU A 49 29.53 -3.28 -31.38
CA GLU A 49 30.83 -3.57 -32.01
C GLU A 49 31.56 -4.69 -31.27
N LYS A 50 32.26 -5.53 -32.03
CA LYS A 50 32.92 -6.74 -31.51
C LYS A 50 33.93 -6.42 -30.39
N GLU A 51 34.65 -5.32 -30.52
CA GLU A 51 35.68 -4.89 -29.55
C GLU A 51 35.08 -4.57 -28.18
N SER A 52 33.95 -3.85 -28.16
CA SER A 52 33.24 -3.52 -26.92
C SER A 52 32.43 -4.69 -26.35
N ARG A 53 32.00 -5.64 -27.20
CA ARG A 53 31.08 -6.73 -26.82
C ARG A 53 31.64 -7.63 -25.72
N GLN A 54 32.88 -8.08 -25.85
CA GLN A 54 33.48 -9.01 -24.88
C GLN A 54 33.68 -8.35 -23.51
N SER A 55 34.12 -7.10 -23.50
CA SER A 55 34.31 -6.31 -22.27
C SER A 55 32.98 -6.06 -21.54
N LEU A 56 31.94 -5.66 -22.28
CA LEU A 56 30.61 -5.43 -21.74
C LEU A 56 29.97 -6.74 -21.25
N LEU A 57 30.09 -7.83 -22.01
CA LEU A 57 29.57 -9.13 -21.58
C LEU A 57 30.24 -9.58 -20.27
N GLY A 58 31.56 -9.45 -20.17
CA GLY A 58 32.31 -9.79 -18.96
C GLY A 58 31.86 -8.95 -17.75
N SER A 59 31.85 -7.62 -17.88
CA SER A 59 31.48 -6.71 -16.78
C SER A 59 30.04 -6.88 -16.32
N ILE A 60 29.08 -6.99 -17.26
CA ILE A 60 27.67 -7.22 -16.93
C ILE A 60 27.48 -8.60 -16.29
N SER A 61 28.12 -9.64 -16.82
CA SER A 61 28.02 -11.00 -16.26
C SER A 61 28.55 -11.05 -14.84
N VAL A 62 29.71 -10.42 -14.58
CA VAL A 62 30.28 -10.32 -13.22
C VAL A 62 29.32 -9.59 -12.29
N PHE A 63 28.76 -8.45 -12.70
CA PHE A 63 27.80 -7.70 -11.90
C PHE A 63 26.55 -8.53 -11.56
N VAL A 64 25.93 -9.15 -12.56
CA VAL A 64 24.70 -9.95 -12.39
C VAL A 64 24.96 -11.14 -11.45
N ILE A 65 26.03 -11.91 -11.69
CA ILE A 65 26.38 -13.06 -10.85
C ILE A 65 26.68 -12.62 -9.42
N TYR A 66 27.49 -11.57 -9.24
CA TYR A 66 27.87 -11.06 -7.92
C TYR A 66 26.63 -10.67 -7.09
N ASN A 67 25.70 -9.93 -7.69
CA ASN A 67 24.49 -9.48 -6.99
C ASN A 67 23.51 -10.63 -6.71
N LEU A 68 23.33 -11.57 -7.65
CA LEU A 68 22.47 -12.74 -7.42
C LEU A 68 23.01 -13.67 -6.33
N VAL A 69 24.33 -13.90 -6.32
CA VAL A 69 25.01 -14.65 -5.24
C VAL A 69 24.90 -13.89 -3.92
N GLY A 70 25.06 -12.57 -3.95
CA GLY A 70 24.83 -11.70 -2.79
C GLY A 70 23.44 -11.88 -2.19
N GLY A 71 22.40 -12.00 -3.03
CA GLY A 71 21.03 -12.17 -2.55
C GLY A 71 20.68 -13.51 -1.94
N LEU A 72 21.56 -14.53 -2.07
CA LEU A 72 21.43 -15.78 -1.32
C LEU A 72 21.68 -15.60 0.18
N ARG A 73 22.29 -14.48 0.60
CA ARG A 73 22.62 -14.19 2.01
C ARG A 73 21.48 -13.48 2.78
N GLY A 74 20.33 -13.27 2.15
CA GLY A 74 19.16 -12.62 2.75
C GLY A 74 19.18 -11.10 2.64
N GLY A 75 18.00 -10.47 2.65
CA GLY A 75 17.82 -9.01 2.54
C GLY A 75 17.80 -8.44 1.12
N ILE A 76 17.93 -9.28 0.09
CA ILE A 76 17.87 -8.89 -1.34
C ILE A 76 16.83 -9.76 -2.04
N ASP A 77 15.95 -9.13 -2.82
CA ASP A 77 14.91 -9.82 -3.59
C ASP A 77 15.47 -10.38 -4.91
N ASN A 78 16.02 -11.60 -4.85
CA ASN A 78 16.48 -12.31 -6.04
C ASN A 78 15.36 -12.59 -7.05
N ALA A 79 14.10 -12.68 -6.63
CA ALA A 79 12.98 -12.87 -7.54
C ALA A 79 12.76 -11.61 -8.38
N ALA A 80 12.83 -10.43 -7.76
CA ALA A 80 12.79 -9.15 -8.48
C ALA A 80 13.98 -8.99 -9.44
N HIS A 81 15.19 -9.42 -9.06
CA HIS A 81 16.37 -9.35 -9.93
C HIS A 81 16.27 -10.30 -11.13
N ILE A 82 15.89 -11.56 -10.90
CA ILE A 82 15.73 -12.54 -11.97
C ILE A 82 14.58 -12.14 -12.89
N GLY A 83 13.44 -11.73 -12.32
CA GLY A 83 12.29 -11.25 -13.08
C GLY A 83 12.63 -10.02 -13.93
N GLY A 84 13.36 -9.05 -13.36
CA GLY A 84 13.90 -7.90 -14.07
C GLY A 84 14.80 -8.33 -15.23
N LEU A 85 15.82 -9.15 -14.96
CA LEU A 85 16.78 -9.63 -15.95
C LEU A 85 16.10 -10.33 -17.14
N VAL A 86 15.20 -11.28 -16.85
CA VAL A 86 14.47 -12.04 -17.87
C VAL A 86 13.54 -11.12 -18.67
N GLY A 87 12.79 -10.25 -17.99
CA GLY A 87 11.92 -9.27 -18.65
C GLY A 87 12.71 -8.32 -19.56
N GLY A 88 13.86 -7.86 -19.10
CA GLY A 88 14.82 -7.08 -19.89
C GLY A 88 15.31 -7.80 -21.13
N ILE A 89 15.68 -9.07 -21.03
CA ILE A 89 16.11 -9.88 -22.18
C ILE A 89 14.99 -10.00 -23.22
N VAL A 90 13.75 -10.27 -22.78
CA VAL A 90 12.58 -10.35 -23.67
C VAL A 90 12.34 -9.03 -24.41
N ILE A 91 12.37 -7.90 -23.68
CA ILE A 91 12.23 -6.57 -24.28
C ILE A 91 13.38 -6.26 -25.24
N GLY A 92 14.62 -6.59 -24.86
CA GLY A 92 15.80 -6.37 -25.69
C GLY A 92 15.73 -7.13 -27.02
N TYR A 93 15.28 -8.39 -27.02
CA TYR A 93 15.05 -9.13 -28.25
C TYR A 93 13.88 -8.58 -29.07
N ALA A 94 12.80 -8.14 -28.42
CA ALA A 94 11.69 -7.49 -29.12
C ALA A 94 12.10 -6.17 -29.81
N LEU A 95 13.03 -5.40 -29.21
CA LEU A 95 13.57 -4.17 -29.78
C LEU A 95 14.61 -4.41 -30.90
N SER A 96 15.34 -5.52 -30.82
CA SER A 96 16.51 -5.80 -31.68
C SER A 96 16.23 -5.66 -33.18
N PRO A 97 15.13 -6.17 -33.77
CA PRO A 97 14.83 -5.99 -35.18
C PRO A 97 14.71 -4.52 -35.60
N SER A 98 14.08 -3.69 -34.74
CA SER A 98 13.88 -2.26 -35.00
C SER A 98 15.19 -1.49 -34.92
N LEU A 99 16.04 -1.83 -33.96
CA LEU A 99 17.35 -1.22 -33.80
C LEU A 99 18.31 -1.59 -34.95
N LEU A 100 18.21 -2.81 -35.48
CA LEU A 100 19.03 -3.28 -36.61
C LEU A 100 18.56 -2.73 -37.96
N LYS A 101 17.27 -2.41 -38.12
CA LYS A 101 16.69 -1.89 -39.37
C LYS A 101 15.92 -0.58 -39.14
N PRO A 102 16.59 0.49 -38.70
CA PRO A 102 15.94 1.72 -38.23
C PRO A 102 15.14 2.44 -39.33
N THR A 103 15.46 2.23 -40.61
CA THR A 103 14.76 2.83 -41.74
C THR A 103 13.41 2.14 -42.05
N GLN A 104 13.16 0.94 -41.51
CA GLN A 104 11.94 0.17 -41.76
C GLN A 104 10.82 0.58 -40.80
N LYS A 105 10.14 1.69 -41.10
CA LYS A 105 9.11 2.30 -40.23
C LYS A 105 8.02 1.34 -39.73
N GLN A 106 7.56 0.41 -40.58
CA GLN A 106 6.54 -0.59 -40.19
C GLN A 106 7.05 -1.57 -39.12
N LEU A 107 8.28 -2.06 -39.26
CA LEU A 107 8.91 -2.97 -38.29
C LEU A 107 9.08 -2.29 -36.92
N ASN A 108 9.49 -1.02 -36.94
CA ASN A 108 9.66 -0.20 -35.74
C ASN A 108 8.34 0.03 -35.03
N ALA A 109 7.29 0.39 -35.78
CA ALA A 109 5.95 0.60 -35.24
C ALA A 109 5.39 -0.70 -34.63
N LEU A 110 5.57 -1.84 -35.29
CA LEU A 110 5.13 -3.14 -34.77
C LEU A 110 5.87 -3.56 -33.50
N SER A 111 7.19 -3.36 -33.46
CA SER A 111 7.98 -3.74 -32.28
C SER A 111 7.65 -2.85 -31.07
N LEU A 112 7.55 -1.53 -31.26
CA LEU A 112 7.16 -0.60 -30.21
C LEU A 112 5.71 -0.84 -29.75
N GLY A 113 4.79 -1.06 -30.69
CA GLY A 113 3.40 -1.39 -30.39
C GLY A 113 3.27 -2.70 -29.63
N GLY A 114 4.01 -3.73 -30.04
CA GLY A 114 4.05 -5.04 -29.37
C GLY A 114 4.59 -4.95 -27.95
N ILE A 115 5.68 -4.22 -27.72
CA ILE A 115 6.24 -4.01 -26.37
C ILE A 115 5.25 -3.25 -25.49
N THR A 116 4.63 -2.18 -26.02
CA THR A 116 3.64 -1.41 -25.27
C THR A 116 2.45 -2.28 -24.89
N LEU A 117 1.95 -3.10 -25.81
CA LEU A 117 0.87 -4.05 -25.54
C LEU A 117 1.26 -5.08 -24.48
N LEU A 118 2.48 -5.64 -24.56
CA LEU A 118 3.00 -6.56 -23.55
C LEU A 118 3.07 -5.93 -22.16
N ILE A 119 3.54 -4.68 -22.06
CA ILE A 119 3.58 -3.93 -20.79
C ILE A 119 2.17 -3.72 -20.24
N ILE A 120 1.21 -3.36 -21.08
CA ILE A 120 -0.19 -3.15 -20.68
C ILE A 120 -0.80 -4.47 -20.19
N LEU A 121 -0.64 -5.57 -20.95
CA LEU A 121 -1.15 -6.89 -20.58
C LEU A 121 -0.51 -7.39 -19.27
N PHE A 122 0.80 -7.24 -19.13
CA PHE A 122 1.50 -7.60 -17.90
C PHE A 122 1.01 -6.77 -16.71
N SER A 123 0.85 -5.46 -16.87
CA SER A 123 0.32 -4.58 -15.83
C SER A 123 -1.11 -4.94 -15.45
N PHE A 124 -1.95 -5.31 -16.42
CA PHE A 124 -3.32 -5.77 -16.19
C PHE A 124 -3.36 -7.09 -15.42
N VAL A 125 -2.51 -8.06 -15.77
CA VAL A 125 -2.36 -9.32 -15.03
C VAL A 125 -1.89 -9.04 -13.60
N VAL A 126 -0.86 -8.20 -13.42
CA VAL A 126 -0.39 -7.80 -12.09
C VAL A 126 -1.52 -7.17 -11.27
N TYR A 127 -2.28 -6.24 -11.85
CA TYR A 127 -3.40 -5.58 -11.20
C TYR A 127 -4.52 -6.55 -10.78
N THR A 128 -4.75 -7.61 -11.55
CA THR A 128 -5.85 -8.55 -11.32
C THR A 128 -5.49 -9.72 -10.41
N TYR A 129 -4.22 -10.12 -10.35
CA TYR A 129 -3.79 -11.31 -9.60
C TYR A 129 -2.97 -10.99 -8.34
N ILE A 130 -2.37 -9.81 -8.22
CA ILE A 130 -1.65 -9.46 -6.99
C ILE A 130 -2.66 -8.97 -5.94
N PRO A 131 -2.70 -9.58 -4.74
CA PRO A 131 -3.55 -9.10 -3.65
C PRO A 131 -3.28 -7.63 -3.35
N ASN A 132 -4.33 -6.84 -3.16
CA ASN A 132 -4.24 -5.45 -2.76
C ASN A 132 -4.73 -5.28 -1.30
N PRO A 133 -3.94 -5.71 -0.29
CA PRO A 133 -4.36 -5.67 1.11
C PRO A 133 -4.60 -4.24 1.60
N ILE A 134 -3.90 -3.24 1.03
CA ILE A 134 -4.10 -1.82 1.38
C ILE A 134 -5.44 -1.34 0.83
N GLY A 135 -5.79 -1.64 -0.42
CA GLY A 135 -7.09 -1.29 -0.99
C GLY A 135 -8.26 -1.97 -0.28
N GLU A 136 -8.08 -3.24 0.14
CA GLU A 136 -9.04 -3.94 0.99
C GLU A 136 -9.17 -3.24 2.36
N TYR A 137 -8.04 -2.93 3.00
CA TYR A 137 -8.00 -2.21 4.27
C TYR A 137 -8.76 -0.88 4.17
N ASP A 138 -8.48 -0.06 3.17
CA ASP A 138 -9.11 1.26 2.98
C ASP A 138 -10.62 1.12 2.81
N THR A 139 -11.08 0.19 1.98
CA THR A 139 -12.51 -0.09 1.76
C THR A 139 -13.20 -0.52 3.05
N ARG A 140 -12.55 -1.37 3.84
CA ARG A 140 -13.09 -1.84 5.13
C ARG A 140 -13.07 -0.75 6.19
N MET A 141 -12.07 0.13 6.18
CA MET A 141 -12.01 1.26 7.10
C MET A 141 -13.03 2.35 6.78
N GLN A 142 -13.47 2.52 5.54
CA GLN A 142 -14.63 3.38 5.24
C GLN A 142 -15.88 2.89 5.99
N ASN A 143 -16.18 1.58 5.92
CA ASN A 143 -17.28 0.99 6.69
C ASN A 143 -17.13 1.19 8.21
N PHE A 144 -15.90 1.18 8.72
CA PHE A 144 -15.64 1.51 10.12
C PHE A 144 -16.09 2.94 10.46
N TYR A 145 -15.68 3.92 9.65
CA TYR A 145 -16.00 5.33 9.89
C TYR A 145 -17.49 5.62 9.74
N ASP A 146 -18.16 5.02 8.76
CA ASP A 146 -19.61 5.14 8.59
C ASP A 146 -20.37 4.61 9.81
N ARG A 147 -20.02 3.42 10.29
CA ARG A 147 -20.62 2.82 11.49
C ARG A 147 -20.31 3.60 12.75
N GLN A 148 -19.08 4.12 12.87
CA GLN A 148 -18.70 5.00 13.97
C GLN A 148 -19.58 6.25 14.00
N ALA A 149 -19.78 6.90 12.85
CA ALA A 149 -20.63 8.08 12.74
C ALA A 149 -22.06 7.77 13.21
N VAL A 150 -22.63 6.64 12.77
CA VAL A 150 -23.97 6.22 13.25
C VAL A 150 -23.99 5.93 14.75
N ALA A 151 -22.99 5.23 15.27
CA ALA A 151 -22.92 4.88 16.69
C ALA A 151 -22.85 6.13 17.58
N LEU A 152 -22.12 7.16 17.14
CA LEU A 152 -21.91 8.40 17.88
C LEU A 152 -23.11 9.37 17.87
N ARG A 153 -24.12 9.15 17.02
CA ARG A 153 -25.31 10.03 16.95
C ARG A 153 -26.04 10.19 18.27
N VAL A 154 -25.92 9.23 19.20
CA VAL A 154 -26.51 9.35 20.54
C VAL A 154 -26.04 10.62 21.28
N TYR A 155 -24.80 11.06 21.04
CA TYR A 155 -24.25 12.27 21.63
C TYR A 155 -24.75 13.57 20.97
N GLU A 156 -25.40 13.46 19.81
CA GLU A 156 -25.98 14.58 19.05
C GLU A 156 -27.49 14.71 19.30
N MET A 157 -28.10 13.78 20.04
CA MET A 157 -29.53 13.78 20.30
C MET A 157 -29.92 14.91 21.27
N PRO A 158 -31.09 15.56 21.09
CA PRO A 158 -31.56 16.60 22.01
C PRO A 158 -31.70 16.10 23.46
N GLU A 159 -31.47 16.97 24.45
CA GLU A 159 -31.70 16.65 25.87
C GLU A 159 -33.15 16.23 26.17
N SER A 160 -34.10 16.69 25.35
CA SER A 160 -35.52 16.33 25.42
C SER A 160 -35.84 14.94 24.84
N THR A 161 -34.85 14.20 24.33
CA THR A 161 -35.05 12.88 23.73
C THR A 161 -35.64 11.90 24.75
N PRO A 162 -36.74 11.21 24.40
CA PRO A 162 -37.32 10.19 25.26
C PRO A 162 -36.32 9.08 25.62
N ARG A 163 -36.35 8.62 26.88
CA ARG A 163 -35.40 7.62 27.41
C ARG A 163 -35.44 6.29 26.64
N ASP A 164 -36.62 5.85 26.22
CA ASP A 164 -36.79 4.65 25.39
C ASP A 164 -36.05 4.78 24.05
N GLN A 165 -36.09 5.97 23.42
CA GLN A 165 -35.31 6.24 22.21
C GLN A 165 -33.80 6.26 22.49
N LEU A 166 -33.36 6.82 23.63
CA LEU A 166 -31.96 6.75 24.04
C LEU A 166 -31.50 5.30 24.28
N LEU A 167 -32.32 4.48 24.94
CA LEU A 167 -32.02 3.07 25.17
C LEU A 167 -31.85 2.30 23.85
N ILE A 168 -32.71 2.56 22.86
CA ILE A 168 -32.60 1.98 21.51
C ILE A 168 -31.31 2.47 20.82
N SER A 169 -31.05 3.77 20.85
CA SER A 169 -29.87 4.38 20.23
C SER A 169 -28.56 3.81 20.80
N VAL A 170 -28.49 3.66 22.13
CA VAL A 170 -27.32 3.10 22.81
C VAL A 170 -27.18 1.60 22.56
N ARG A 171 -28.24 0.82 22.79
CA ARG A 171 -28.16 -0.66 22.78
C ARG A 171 -28.26 -1.24 21.39
N ASP A 172 -29.29 -0.87 20.65
CA ASP A 172 -29.67 -1.53 19.40
C ASP A 172 -28.90 -0.96 18.20
N THR A 173 -28.33 0.23 18.34
CA THR A 173 -27.52 0.88 17.29
C THR A 173 -26.05 1.00 17.71
N GLY A 174 -25.77 1.76 18.76
CA GLY A 174 -24.41 2.08 19.20
C GLY A 174 -23.57 0.86 19.55
N LEU A 175 -24.02 0.04 20.51
CA LEU A 175 -23.30 -1.17 20.93
C LEU A 175 -23.11 -2.16 19.79
N VAL A 176 -24.13 -2.32 18.93
CA VAL A 176 -24.06 -3.21 17.78
C VAL A 176 -22.94 -2.77 16.84
N TYR A 177 -22.90 -1.49 16.46
CA TYR A 177 -21.88 -0.98 15.55
C TYR A 177 -20.49 -0.96 16.18
N TRP A 178 -20.35 -0.66 17.47
CA TRP A 178 -19.04 -0.75 18.12
C TRP A 178 -18.49 -2.18 18.16
N LYS A 179 -19.33 -3.18 18.42
CA LYS A 179 -18.93 -4.60 18.37
C LYS A 179 -18.55 -5.05 16.97
N GLN A 180 -19.32 -4.63 15.96
CA GLN A 180 -18.99 -4.90 14.56
C GLN A 180 -17.69 -4.21 14.14
N ASN A 181 -17.45 -2.98 14.58
CA ASN A 181 -16.22 -2.25 14.30
C ASN A 181 -15.00 -2.88 14.98
N LEU A 182 -15.13 -3.31 16.24
CA LEU A 182 -14.07 -4.05 16.92
C LEU A 182 -13.68 -5.30 16.14
N GLN A 183 -14.67 -6.07 15.67
CA GLN A 183 -14.43 -7.27 14.88
C GLN A 183 -13.79 -6.94 13.53
N LEU A 184 -14.27 -5.90 12.85
CA LEU A 184 -13.71 -5.43 11.59
C LEU A 184 -12.24 -5.06 11.74
N VAL A 185 -11.88 -4.27 12.75
CA VAL A 185 -10.48 -3.87 12.98
C VAL A 185 -9.61 -5.09 13.27
N LYS A 186 -10.09 -6.05 14.06
CA LYS A 186 -9.37 -7.32 14.33
C LYS A 186 -9.17 -8.19 13.08
N GLU A 187 -10.07 -8.10 12.11
CA GLU A 187 -9.94 -8.84 10.86
C GLU A 187 -9.01 -8.15 9.87
N VAL A 188 -9.09 -6.83 9.72
CA VAL A 188 -8.16 -6.09 8.84
C VAL A 188 -6.74 -6.09 9.39
N ASP A 189 -6.58 -6.22 10.72
CA ASP A 189 -5.26 -6.36 11.35
C ASP A 189 -4.56 -7.69 11.02
N LYS A 190 -5.25 -8.65 10.40
CA LYS A 190 -4.66 -9.91 9.91
C LYS A 190 -4.19 -9.83 8.46
N LEU A 191 -4.52 -8.74 7.75
CA LEU A 191 -4.04 -8.52 6.40
C LEU A 191 -2.52 -8.31 6.41
N ASN A 192 -1.85 -8.67 5.31
CA ASN A 192 -0.42 -8.41 5.15
C ASN A 192 -0.18 -6.92 4.91
N LEU A 193 -0.05 -6.15 5.99
CA LEU A 193 0.06 -4.70 5.98
C LEU A 193 1.41 -4.24 6.55
N PRO A 194 1.84 -3.00 6.24
CA PRO A 194 2.98 -2.40 6.92
C PRO A 194 2.76 -2.32 8.44
N GLU A 195 3.83 -2.41 9.23
CA GLU A 195 3.78 -2.39 10.71
C GLU A 195 3.05 -1.16 11.27
N SER A 196 3.14 -0.01 10.59
CA SER A 196 2.43 1.22 10.96
C SER A 196 0.90 1.06 10.96
N PHE A 197 0.35 0.22 10.07
CA PHE A 197 -1.08 -0.09 10.05
C PHE A 197 -1.46 -0.94 11.24
N HIS A 198 -0.66 -1.96 11.57
CA HIS A 198 -0.90 -2.79 12.75
C HIS A 198 -0.85 -1.98 14.04
N ALA A 199 0.14 -1.10 14.19
CA ALA A 199 0.23 -0.19 15.33
C ALA A 199 -1.00 0.73 15.44
N LYS A 200 -1.52 1.24 14.31
CA LYS A 200 -2.76 2.03 14.28
C LYS A 200 -3.99 1.18 14.65
N ASN A 201 -4.09 -0.04 14.13
CA ASN A 201 -5.19 -0.96 14.40
C ASN A 201 -5.28 -1.33 15.88
N GLN A 202 -4.14 -1.54 16.55
CA GLN A 202 -4.13 -1.81 17.99
C GLN A 202 -4.74 -0.66 18.81
N LYS A 203 -4.48 0.60 18.42
CA LYS A 203 -5.13 1.78 19.02
C LYS A 203 -6.62 1.83 18.72
N LEU A 204 -7.03 1.49 17.49
CA LEU A 204 -8.45 1.43 17.11
C LEU A 204 -9.22 0.31 17.83
N ILE A 205 -8.58 -0.83 18.09
CA ILE A 205 -9.11 -1.92 18.92
C ILE A 205 -9.34 -1.40 20.34
N GLN A 206 -8.33 -0.77 20.94
CA GLN A 206 -8.45 -0.16 22.27
C GLN A 206 -9.58 0.88 22.33
N TYR A 207 -9.68 1.72 21.29
CA TYR A 207 -10.75 2.70 21.15
C TYR A 207 -12.14 2.05 21.11
N CYS A 208 -12.32 1.00 20.31
CA CYS A 208 -13.59 0.27 20.23
C CYS A 208 -13.94 -0.40 21.56
N ASP A 209 -12.98 -1.04 22.23
CA ASP A 209 -13.21 -1.67 23.53
C ASP A 209 -13.64 -0.64 24.60
N LEU A 210 -13.02 0.53 24.61
CA LEU A 210 -13.42 1.63 25.50
C LEU A 210 -14.83 2.14 25.17
N ARG A 211 -15.17 2.28 23.88
CA ARG A 211 -16.52 2.67 23.44
C ARG A 211 -17.57 1.63 23.81
N ILE A 212 -17.29 0.33 23.65
CA ILE A 212 -18.22 -0.73 24.07
C ILE A 212 -18.48 -0.63 25.58
N LYS A 213 -17.42 -0.53 26.39
CA LYS A 213 -17.54 -0.41 27.84
C LYS A 213 -18.31 0.84 28.26
N SER A 214 -18.06 1.99 27.62
CA SER A 214 -18.79 3.22 27.92
C SER A 214 -20.28 3.11 27.53
N TYR A 215 -20.60 2.48 26.40
CA TYR A 215 -22.00 2.28 25.98
C TYR A 215 -22.73 1.26 26.84
N GLU A 216 -22.07 0.18 27.28
CA GLU A 216 -22.65 -0.79 28.22
C GLU A 216 -22.99 -0.13 29.55
N LEU A 217 -22.12 0.76 30.01
CA LEU A 217 -22.33 1.52 31.24
C LEU A 217 -23.41 2.60 31.09
N MET A 218 -23.41 3.33 29.97
CA MET A 218 -24.46 4.30 29.63
C MET A 218 -25.83 3.61 29.52
N TYR A 219 -25.89 2.42 28.93
CA TYR A 219 -27.12 1.63 28.86
C TYR A 219 -27.64 1.27 30.27
N LYS A 220 -26.76 0.82 31.16
CA LYS A 220 -27.14 0.52 32.56
C LYS A 220 -27.65 1.76 33.30
N ALA A 221 -26.97 2.89 33.16
CA ALA A 221 -27.40 4.16 33.76
C ALA A 221 -28.81 4.58 33.29
N LEU A 222 -29.07 4.48 31.98
CA LEU A 222 -30.39 4.77 31.40
C LEU A 222 -31.46 3.77 31.86
N LEU A 223 -31.12 2.49 31.96
CA LEU A 223 -32.05 1.42 32.35
C LEU A 223 -32.44 1.53 33.84
N GLU A 224 -31.46 1.76 34.71
CA GLU A 224 -31.63 1.88 36.15
C GLU A 224 -32.08 3.29 36.58
N ASN A 225 -32.05 4.26 35.66
CA ASN A 225 -32.36 5.66 35.91
C ASN A 225 -31.56 6.23 37.09
N THR A 226 -30.24 6.12 37.00
CA THR A 226 -29.33 6.49 38.08
C THR A 226 -28.04 7.12 37.55
N ASP A 227 -27.51 8.06 38.31
CA ASP A 227 -26.23 8.73 38.04
C ASP A 227 -25.04 8.00 38.70
N ALA A 228 -25.28 6.83 39.33
CA ALA A 228 -24.26 6.06 40.04
C ALA A 228 -23.04 5.66 39.16
N TYR A 229 -23.18 5.71 37.85
CA TYR A 229 -22.15 5.34 36.88
C TYR A 229 -21.40 6.52 36.26
N GLU A 230 -21.76 7.76 36.58
CA GLU A 230 -21.19 8.98 35.96
C GLU A 230 -19.66 9.05 36.13
N SER A 231 -19.16 8.81 37.34
CA SER A 231 -17.71 8.81 37.62
C SER A 231 -16.93 7.75 36.81
N GLN A 232 -17.55 6.59 36.58
CA GLN A 232 -16.96 5.53 35.76
C GLN A 232 -17.00 5.90 34.27
N LEU A 233 -18.09 6.52 33.79
CA LEU A 233 -18.20 7.05 32.42
C LEU A 233 -17.13 8.10 32.15
N ASP A 234 -16.92 9.05 33.07
CA ASP A 234 -15.87 10.06 32.98
C ASP A 234 -14.47 9.44 32.86
N THR A 235 -14.24 8.35 33.59
CA THR A 235 -12.98 7.61 33.49
C THR A 235 -12.79 7.00 32.10
N TYR A 236 -13.85 6.45 31.49
CA TYR A 236 -13.79 5.96 30.12
C TYR A 236 -13.61 7.10 29.10
N TYR A 237 -14.29 8.23 29.28
CA TYR A 237 -14.16 9.38 28.38
C TYR A 237 -12.77 10.00 28.40
N LYS A 238 -12.12 10.09 29.56
CA LYS A 238 -10.71 10.50 29.66
C LYS A 238 -9.77 9.55 28.90
N LYS A 239 -9.96 8.23 29.06
CA LYS A 239 -9.17 7.22 28.32
C LYS A 239 -9.42 7.31 26.81
N LEU A 240 -10.67 7.53 26.39
CA LEU A 240 -11.03 7.71 24.98
C LEU A 240 -10.35 8.94 24.38
N ALA A 241 -10.30 10.06 25.11
CA ALA A 241 -9.59 11.26 24.66
C ALA A 241 -8.10 10.99 24.43
N THR A 242 -7.42 10.31 25.38
CA THR A 242 -6.00 9.92 25.23
C THR A 242 -5.78 9.04 24.00
N VAL A 243 -6.61 8.01 23.80
CA VAL A 243 -6.47 7.12 22.65
C VAL A 243 -6.74 7.85 21.32
N LEU A 244 -7.67 8.79 21.29
CA LEU A 244 -7.95 9.61 20.10
C LEU A 244 -6.79 10.55 19.76
N GLU A 245 -6.14 11.16 20.76
CA GLU A 245 -4.91 11.95 20.55
C GLU A 245 -3.79 11.07 19.95
N ASP A 246 -3.65 9.85 20.44
CA ASP A 246 -2.65 8.90 19.94
C ASP A 246 -2.95 8.41 18.51
N ILE A 247 -4.22 8.35 18.11
CA ILE A 247 -4.64 7.95 16.75
C ILE A 247 -4.45 9.10 15.76
N ASN A 248 -4.83 10.33 16.15
CA ASN A 248 -4.80 11.51 15.28
C ASN A 248 -3.42 12.18 15.23
N GLY A 249 -2.51 11.81 16.12
CA GLY A 249 -1.26 12.53 16.37
C GLY A 249 -1.53 13.77 17.24
N LYS A 250 -0.57 14.14 18.10
CA LYS A 250 -0.68 15.37 18.90
C LYS A 250 -0.99 16.55 17.97
N PRO A 251 -1.98 17.40 18.26
CA PRO A 251 -2.12 18.66 17.55
C PRO A 251 -0.79 19.42 17.68
N ALA A 252 -0.27 19.93 16.57
CA ALA A 252 0.89 20.80 16.59
C ALA A 252 0.60 21.96 17.56
N LYS A 253 1.40 22.08 18.61
CA LYS A 253 1.38 23.23 19.51
C LYS A 253 1.92 24.46 18.80
#